data_AF-A0A101IA16-F1
#
_entry.id   AF-A0A101IA16-F1
#
_cell.length_a   1.000
_cell.length_b   1.000
_cell.length_c   1.000
_cell.angle_alpha   90.00
_cell.angle_beta   90.00
_cell.angle_gamma   90.00
#
_symmetry.space_group_name_H-M   'P 1'
#
loop_
_entity.id
_entity.type
_entity.pdbx_description
1 polymer ?
#
loop_
_entity_poly.entity_id
_entity_poly.type
_entity_poly.pdbx_seq_one_letter_code
_entity_poly.pdbx_strand_id
1 'polypeptide(L)'
;MLEAGFKSVRYLVSAHFYCMRRWLLVYAIIEASGRQYRVEEGMTLFTERQKGKENGDEIVFDRVILVHDGREATVGKPYVDGAKVVGKVVSHGRDKKVLVVKFGARKNFDRVNGHRQWFTEVSIDKIETGVK
;
A
#
# COMPACT_ATOMS: atom_id res chain seq x y z
N MET A 1 9.65 -3.39 64.84
CA MET A 1 10.25 -2.24 64.12
C MET A 1 11.36 -2.82 63.24
N LEU A 2 11.07 -3.43 62.08
CA LEU A 2 10.72 -2.87 60.77
C LEU A 2 11.69 -1.76 60.31
N GLU A 3 12.87 -2.17 59.84
CA GLU A 3 13.64 -1.41 58.84
C GLU A 3 14.06 -2.37 57.72
N ALA A 4 13.21 -2.44 56.69
CA ALA A 4 13.53 -3.11 55.44
C ALA A 4 14.43 -2.19 54.62
N GLY A 5 15.71 -2.52 54.54
CA GLY A 5 16.68 -1.84 53.68
C GLY A 5 16.38 -2.10 52.20
N PHE A 6 15.84 -1.08 51.53
CA PHE A 6 15.57 -1.07 50.10
C PHE A 6 16.90 -0.97 49.33
N LYS A 7 17.53 -2.11 49.04
CA LYS A 7 18.71 -2.16 48.16
C LYS A 7 18.29 -1.82 46.73
N SER A 8 18.58 -0.58 46.36
CA SER A 8 18.70 -0.09 44.99
C SER A 8 19.49 -1.08 44.11
N VAL A 9 18.78 -1.86 43.29
CA VAL A 9 19.37 -2.53 42.12
C VAL A 9 19.08 -1.67 40.91
N ARG A 10 20.06 -0.80 40.60
CA ARG A 10 20.29 -0.30 39.25
C ARG A 10 20.63 -1.48 38.35
N TYR A 11 20.37 -1.30 37.06
CA TYR A 11 20.70 -2.17 35.91
C TYR A 11 19.60 -3.11 35.42
N LEU A 12 18.75 -2.57 34.55
CA LEU A 12 18.39 -3.24 33.30
C LEU A 12 18.09 -2.18 32.22
N VAL A 13 19.16 -1.48 31.81
CA VAL A 13 19.23 -0.87 30.48
C VAL A 13 19.47 -2.03 29.52
N SER A 14 18.42 -2.56 28.91
CA SER A 14 18.45 -3.11 27.54
C SER A 14 17.09 -3.70 27.20
N ALA A 15 16.15 -2.83 26.85
CA ALA A 15 15.00 -3.19 26.04
C ALA A 15 14.81 -2.14 24.94
N HIS A 16 15.92 -1.76 24.29
CA HIS A 16 15.93 -1.34 22.88
C HIS A 16 15.69 -2.59 22.00
N PHE A 17 14.67 -3.39 22.34
CA PHE A 17 14.33 -4.59 21.60
C PHE A 17 13.34 -4.19 20.49
N TYR A 18 13.92 -3.91 19.32
CA TYR A 18 13.27 -3.90 18.01
C TYR A 18 12.21 -2.82 17.73
N CYS A 19 12.50 -1.55 18.01
CA CYS A 19 11.94 -0.41 17.25
C CYS A 19 12.86 0.00 16.10
N MET A 20 13.42 -0.99 15.41
CA MET A 20 14.08 -0.83 14.12
C MET A 20 13.52 -1.92 13.21
N ARG A 21 12.20 -1.90 13.00
CA ARG A 21 11.65 -2.60 11.85
C ARG A 21 12.06 -1.75 10.65
N ARG A 22 13.26 -2.08 10.16
CA ARG A 22 13.83 -1.79 8.85
C ARG A 22 12.76 -1.17 7.95
N TRP A 23 12.68 0.16 7.96
CA TRP A 23 12.06 0.87 6.87
C TRP A 23 12.87 0.46 5.65
N LEU A 24 12.27 -0.28 4.73
CA LEU A 24 12.82 -0.39 3.39
C LEU A 24 12.92 1.04 2.91
N LEU A 25 14.16 1.49 2.81
CA LEU A 25 14.55 2.85 2.48
C LEU A 25 14.10 3.21 1.06
N VAL A 26 13.77 2.20 0.24
CA VAL A 26 13.36 2.34 -1.15
C VAL A 26 11.83 2.24 -1.29
N TYR A 27 11.20 3.26 -1.86
CA TYR A 27 9.77 3.24 -2.21
C TYR A 27 9.52 4.04 -3.50
N ALA A 28 8.44 3.72 -4.20
CA ALA A 28 8.00 4.47 -5.37
C ALA A 28 6.55 4.92 -5.23
N ILE A 29 6.19 5.99 -5.94
CA ILE A 29 4.80 6.42 -6.11
C ILE A 29 4.39 6.15 -7.55
N ILE A 30 3.42 5.25 -7.72
CA ILE A 30 2.89 4.85 -9.02
C ILE A 30 1.51 5.45 -9.25
N GLU A 31 1.16 5.63 -10.51
CA GLU A 31 -0.20 5.95 -10.93
C GLU A 31 -0.85 4.72 -11.56
N ALA A 32 -1.90 4.21 -10.92
CA ALA A 32 -2.71 3.11 -11.44
C ALA A 32 -4.17 3.56 -11.55
N SER A 33 -4.76 3.40 -12.73
CA SER A 33 -6.17 3.73 -13.01
C SER A 33 -6.62 5.13 -12.57
N GLY A 34 -5.72 6.12 -12.57
CA GLY A 34 -5.98 7.50 -12.16
C GLY A 34 -5.87 7.77 -10.65
N ARG A 35 -5.39 6.80 -9.87
CA ARG A 35 -5.05 6.96 -8.44
C ARG A 35 -3.56 6.76 -8.22
N GLN A 36 -3.03 7.42 -7.19
CA GLN A 36 -1.63 7.30 -6.81
C GLN A 36 -1.48 6.36 -5.62
N TYR A 37 -0.48 5.49 -5.68
CA TYR A 37 -0.17 4.52 -4.66
C TYR A 37 1.30 4.60 -4.29
N ARG A 38 1.59 4.58 -2.99
CA ARG A 38 2.94 4.32 -2.49
C ARG A 38 3.16 2.82 -2.49
N VAL A 39 4.26 2.39 -3.09
CA VAL A 39 4.64 0.99 -3.22
C VAL A 39 6.05 0.76 -2.71
N GLU A 40 6.24 -0.41 -2.11
CA GLU A 40 7.51 -0.93 -1.60
C GLU A 40 7.67 -2.36 -2.12
N GLU A 41 8.91 -2.82 -2.26
CA GLU A 41 9.17 -4.20 -2.70
C GLU A 41 8.61 -5.22 -1.70
N GLY A 42 7.89 -6.22 -2.21
CA GLY A 42 7.20 -7.23 -1.40
C GLY A 42 5.86 -6.77 -0.80
N MET A 43 5.40 -5.56 -1.10
CA MET A 43 4.08 -5.08 -0.68
C MET A 43 2.96 -5.64 -1.57
N THR A 44 1.81 -5.92 -0.96
CA THR A 44 0.56 -6.21 -1.68
C THR A 44 -0.25 -4.93 -1.89
N LEU A 45 -0.63 -4.67 -3.13
CA LEU A 45 -1.40 -3.54 -3.61
C LEU A 45 -2.82 -3.99 -4.02
N PHE A 46 -3.84 -3.23 -3.60
CA PHE A 46 -5.20 -3.39 -4.11
C PHE A 46 -5.50 -2.30 -5.15
N THR A 47 -5.67 -2.71 -6.39
CA THR A 47 -5.97 -1.83 -7.53
C THR A 47 -7.39 -2.09 -8.05
N GLU A 48 -7.91 -1.17 -8.84
CA GLU A 48 -9.07 -1.40 -9.68
C GLU A 48 -8.92 -2.68 -10.53
N ARG A 49 -10.06 -3.24 -10.96
CA ARG A 49 -10.08 -4.44 -11.77
C ARG A 49 -9.35 -4.24 -13.11
N GLN A 50 -8.22 -4.91 -13.28
CA GLN A 50 -7.54 -5.04 -14.56
C GLN A 50 -8.29 -6.09 -15.39
N LYS A 51 -8.86 -5.70 -16.53
CA LYS A 51 -9.59 -6.63 -17.40
C LYS A 51 -8.61 -7.36 -18.31
N GLY A 52 -8.72 -8.69 -18.41
CA GLY A 52 -7.90 -9.50 -19.34
C GLY A 52 -6.55 -9.96 -18.80
N LYS A 53 -6.32 -9.83 -17.49
CA LYS A 53 -5.19 -10.45 -16.78
C LYS A 53 -5.74 -11.57 -15.91
N GLU A 54 -5.03 -12.69 -15.86
CA GLU A 54 -5.34 -13.83 -15.01
C GLU A 54 -4.42 -13.88 -13.78
N ASN A 55 -4.73 -14.77 -12.83
CA ASN A 55 -3.89 -14.95 -11.65
C ASN A 55 -2.51 -15.47 -12.07
N GLY A 56 -1.45 -14.82 -11.59
CA GLY A 56 -0.06 -15.13 -11.93
C GLY A 56 0.51 -14.29 -13.08
N ASP A 57 -0.32 -13.51 -13.78
CA ASP A 57 0.17 -12.64 -14.84
C ASP A 57 1.04 -11.50 -14.30
N GLU A 58 2.07 -11.17 -15.07
CA GLU A 58 2.92 -10.02 -14.81
C GLU A 58 2.20 -8.73 -15.24
N ILE A 59 2.28 -7.72 -14.38
CA ILE A 59 1.82 -6.36 -14.60
C ILE A 59 3.02 -5.43 -14.45
N VAL A 60 3.28 -4.66 -15.50
CA VAL A 60 4.29 -3.62 -15.51
C VAL A 60 3.58 -2.27 -15.41
N PHE A 61 4.00 -1.46 -14.45
CA PHE A 61 3.56 -0.08 -14.28
C PHE A 61 4.66 0.87 -14.78
N ASP A 62 4.44 1.44 -15.96
CA ASP A 62 5.36 2.44 -16.56
C ASP A 62 5.15 3.85 -15.99
N ARG A 63 3.98 4.11 -15.37
CA ARG A 63 3.64 5.42 -14.80
C ARG A 63 4.15 5.54 -13.37
N VAL A 64 5.41 5.91 -13.23
CA VAL A 64 6.07 6.19 -11.96
C VAL A 64 6.31 7.69 -11.82
N ILE A 65 5.81 8.29 -10.74
CA ILE A 65 5.89 9.74 -10.50
C ILE A 65 7.13 10.08 -9.69
N LEU A 66 7.46 9.24 -8.71
CA LEU A 66 8.55 9.47 -7.77
C LEU A 66 9.18 8.13 -7.42
N VAL A 67 10.51 8.11 -7.36
CA VAL A 67 11.27 7.01 -6.75
C VAL A 67 12.17 7.58 -5.67
N HIS A 68 12.17 6.92 -4.51
CA HIS A 68 13.04 7.26 -3.41
C HIS A 68 13.95 6.08 -3.14
N ASP A 69 15.27 6.31 -3.15
CA ASP A 69 16.28 5.27 -2.92
C ASP A 69 16.78 5.24 -1.45
N GLY A 70 16.09 5.97 -0.56
CA GLY A 70 16.40 6.04 0.88
C GLY A 70 17.28 7.20 1.30
N ARG A 71 17.91 7.87 0.34
CA ARG A 71 18.74 9.04 0.58
C ARG A 71 18.22 10.23 -0.23
N GLU A 72 17.97 9.99 -1.51
CA GLU A 72 17.50 11.01 -2.44
C GLU A 72 16.17 10.59 -3.05
N ALA A 73 15.32 11.57 -3.34
CA ALA A 73 14.04 11.38 -4.00
C ALA A 73 14.13 11.97 -5.42
N THR A 74 13.99 11.10 -6.41
CA THR A 74 13.91 11.50 -7.82
C THR A 74 12.45 11.77 -8.14
N VAL A 75 12.13 13.04 -8.39
CA VAL A 75 10.77 13.49 -8.73
C VAL A 75 10.67 13.71 -10.24
N GLY A 76 9.73 13.03 -10.88
CA GLY A 76 9.46 13.17 -12.30
C GLY A 76 8.75 14.48 -12.65
N LYS A 77 8.85 14.87 -13.92
CA LYS A 77 8.07 15.97 -14.51
C LYS A 77 7.54 15.51 -15.88
N PRO A 78 6.36 14.88 -16.03
CA PRO A 78 5.38 14.39 -15.06
C PRO A 78 5.60 12.94 -14.57
N TYR A 79 6.43 12.15 -15.25
CA TYR A 79 6.86 10.80 -14.86
C TYR A 79 8.39 10.74 -14.81
N VAL A 80 8.95 9.72 -14.17
CA VAL A 80 10.40 9.46 -14.15
C VAL A 80 10.76 8.58 -15.36
N ASP A 81 11.58 9.11 -16.27
CA ASP A 81 11.97 8.39 -17.47
C ASP A 81 12.76 7.12 -17.13
N GLY A 82 12.35 5.98 -17.70
CA GLY A 82 13.00 4.69 -17.51
C GLY A 82 12.69 3.98 -16.18
N ALA A 83 11.89 4.59 -15.29
CA ALA A 83 11.43 3.92 -14.07
C ALA A 83 10.26 2.99 -14.36
N LYS A 84 10.30 1.76 -13.84
CA LYS A 84 9.24 0.76 -13.99
C LYS A 84 9.01 0.04 -12.68
N VAL A 85 7.75 -0.28 -12.38
CA VAL A 85 7.42 -1.16 -11.26
C VAL A 85 6.84 -2.44 -11.82
N VAL A 86 7.45 -3.56 -11.48
CA VAL A 86 7.04 -4.90 -11.90
C VAL A 86 6.31 -5.56 -10.74
N GLY A 87 5.11 -6.06 -11.01
CA GLY A 87 4.32 -6.82 -10.05
C GLY A 87 3.60 -8.00 -10.69
N LYS A 88 3.02 -8.85 -9.84
CA LYS A 88 2.25 -10.03 -10.25
C LYS A 88 0.85 -9.97 -9.70
N VAL A 89 -0.10 -10.45 -10.50
CA VAL A 89 -1.48 -10.62 -10.04
C VAL A 89 -1.54 -11.82 -9.10
N VAL A 90 -1.93 -11.58 -7.86
CA VAL A 90 -2.17 -12.66 -6.89
C VAL A 90 -3.58 -13.20 -7.07
N SER A 91 -4.57 -12.31 -7.04
CA SER A 91 -5.97 -12.70 -7.09
C SER A 91 -6.89 -11.58 -7.60
N HIS A 92 -8.08 -11.98 -8.06
CA HIS A 92 -9.18 -11.07 -8.32
C HIS A 92 -10.31 -11.29 -7.32
N GLY A 93 -10.86 -10.20 -6.80
CA GLY A 93 -11.83 -10.25 -5.72
C GLY A 93 -12.99 -9.27 -5.86
N ARG A 94 -13.96 -9.39 -4.95
CA ARG A 94 -15.03 -8.43 -4.73
C ARG A 94 -14.94 -7.89 -3.32
N ASP A 95 -14.98 -6.58 -3.20
CA ASP A 95 -14.96 -5.89 -1.92
C ASP A 95 -16.24 -6.19 -1.10
N LYS A 96 -16.22 -5.76 0.16
CA LYS A 96 -17.39 -5.78 1.04
C LYS A 96 -18.57 -5.04 0.40
N LYS A 97 -19.77 -5.49 0.74
CA LYS A 97 -21.00 -4.87 0.23
C LYS A 97 -21.17 -3.49 0.83
N VAL A 98 -21.24 -2.48 -0.03
CA VAL A 98 -21.61 -1.11 0.33
C VAL A 98 -23.10 -0.94 0.02
N LEU A 99 -23.89 -0.59 1.02
CA LEU A 99 -25.31 -0.32 0.87
C LEU A 99 -25.52 1.17 0.59
N VAL A 100 -26.20 1.46 -0.52
CA VAL A 100 -26.63 2.80 -0.90
C VAL A 100 -28.12 2.88 -0.65
N VAL A 101 -28.50 3.59 0.42
CA VAL A 101 -29.90 3.84 0.76
C VAL A 101 -30.27 5.24 0.27
N LYS A 102 -31.28 5.33 -0.59
CA LYS A 102 -31.88 6.60 -1.03
C LYS A 102 -33.25 6.71 -0.40
N PHE A 103 -33.51 7.82 0.29
CA PHE A 103 -34.78 8.09 0.96
C PHE A 103 -35.26 9.50 0.61
N GLY A 104 -36.54 9.63 0.26
CA GLY A 104 -37.23 10.89 0.01
C GLY A 104 -38.32 11.12 1.05
N ALA A 105 -38.11 12.10 1.92
CA ALA A 105 -39.05 12.41 3.00
C ALA A 105 -40.45 12.76 2.45
N ARG A 106 -41.50 12.14 3.03
CA ARG A 106 -42.91 12.35 2.66
C ARG A 106 -43.25 12.08 1.19
N LYS A 107 -42.39 11.33 0.47
CA LYS A 107 -42.62 10.93 -0.93
C LYS A 107 -42.87 9.43 -1.09
N ASN A 108 -42.94 8.66 0.01
CA ASN A 108 -42.98 7.19 -0.04
C ASN A 108 -41.90 6.64 -1.00
N PHE A 109 -40.73 7.25 -0.97
CA PHE A 109 -39.61 6.89 -1.82
C PHE A 109 -38.45 6.40 -0.96
N ASP A 110 -38.25 5.10 -0.98
CA ASP A 110 -37.16 4.41 -0.33
C ASP A 110 -36.58 3.36 -1.29
N ARG A 111 -35.27 3.43 -1.51
CA ARG A 111 -34.55 2.49 -2.38
C ARG A 111 -33.28 2.06 -1.69
N VAL A 112 -33.13 0.77 -1.49
CA VAL A 112 -31.90 0.16 -0.98
C VAL A 112 -31.24 -0.57 -2.13
N ASN A 113 -30.03 -0.14 -2.50
CA ASN A 113 -29.22 -0.85 -3.49
C ASN A 113 -27.89 -1.29 -2.87
N GLY A 114 -27.38 -2.44 -3.30
CA GLY A 114 -26.07 -2.94 -2.89
C GLY A 114 -25.07 -2.83 -4.02
N HIS A 115 -23.90 -2.28 -3.75
CA HIS A 115 -22.75 -2.35 -4.65
C HIS A 115 -21.63 -3.19 -4.02
N ARG A 116 -20.94 -3.97 -4.86
CA ARG A 116 -19.65 -4.59 -4.48
C ARG A 116 -18.67 -4.33 -5.59
N GLN A 117 -17.64 -3.55 -5.28
CA GLN A 117 -16.60 -3.18 -6.23
C GLN A 117 -15.68 -4.37 -6.49
N TRP A 118 -15.28 -4.55 -7.74
CA TRP A 118 -14.26 -5.53 -8.10
C TRP A 118 -12.87 -4.92 -7.92
N PHE A 119 -11.93 -5.71 -7.43
CA PHE A 119 -10.53 -5.32 -7.27
C PHE A 119 -9.58 -6.40 -7.77
N THR A 120 -8.34 -6.01 -8.00
CA THR A 120 -7.22 -6.92 -8.28
C THR A 120 -6.18 -6.74 -7.20
N GLU A 121 -5.70 -7.85 -6.66
CA GLU A 121 -4.61 -7.92 -5.71
C GLU A 121 -3.31 -8.14 -6.50
N VAL A 122 -2.36 -7.24 -6.31
CA VAL A 122 -1.08 -7.25 -7.03
C VAL A 122 0.05 -7.28 -6.00
N SER A 123 0.96 -8.24 -6.09
CA SER A 123 2.22 -8.23 -5.33
C SER A 123 3.26 -7.44 -6.11
N ILE A 124 3.99 -6.55 -5.44
CA ILE A 124 5.08 -5.80 -6.05
C ILE A 124 6.37 -6.61 -5.89
N ASP A 125 6.98 -7.01 -7.01
CA ASP A 125 8.17 -7.85 -7.01
C ASP A 125 9.43 -6.98 -7.03
N LYS A 126 9.48 -5.97 -7.92
CA LYS A 126 10.69 -5.19 -8.15
C LYS A 126 10.39 -3.75 -8.56
N ILE A 127 11.19 -2.82 -8.06
CA ILE A 127 11.21 -1.42 -8.52
C ILE A 127 12.48 -1.22 -9.35
N GLU A 128 12.32 -0.89 -10.63
CA GLU A 128 13.43 -0.58 -11.53
C GLU A 128 13.61 0.94 -11.59
N THR A 129 14.76 1.41 -11.11
CA THR A 129 15.19 2.80 -11.23
C THR A 129 15.93 3.01 -12.54
N GLY A 130 15.33 3.76 -13.46
CA GLY A 130 15.94 4.13 -14.75
C GLY A 130 17.05 5.18 -14.66
N VAL A 131 17.64 5.38 -13.48
CA VAL A 131 18.59 6.46 -13.23
C VAL A 131 20.01 5.94 -13.50
N LYS A 132 20.65 6.48 -14.53
CA LYS A 132 22.09 6.40 -14.75
C LYS A 132 22.81 7.50 -13.98
#